data_AF-A0A1S0UCP6-F1
#
_entry.id   AF-A0A1S0UCP6-F1
#
_cell.length_a   1.000
_cell.length_b   1.000
_cell.length_c   1.000
_cell.angle_alpha   90.00
_cell.angle_beta   90.00
_cell.angle_gamma   90.00
#
_symmetry.space_group_name_H-M   'P 1'
#
loop_
_entity.id
_entity.type
_entity.pdbx_description
1 polymer ?
#
loop_
_entity_poly.entity_id
_entity_poly.type
_entity_poly.pdbx_seq_one_letter_code
_entity_poly.pdbx_strand_id
1 'polypeptide(L)'
;MRDFQQIANMVTAKDIKVGRIYPNLKFIRECSIKIALAIAKHCYANGTAALYPEPENLEKYIRSQIYSVEYDELIDVTYKWPEQDMKQGFPIPAVRRESAEE
;
A
#
# COMPACT_ATOMS: atom_id res chain seq x y z
N MET A 1 17.05 -13.63 -16.13
CA MET A 1 16.58 -12.93 -17.36
C MET A 1 15.12 -13.26 -17.69
N ARG A 2 14.25 -13.48 -16.68
CA ARG A 2 12.81 -13.76 -16.91
C ARG A 2 11.97 -12.47 -16.98
N ASP A 3 12.56 -11.36 -16.57
CA ASP A 3 11.90 -10.08 -16.35
C ASP A 3 11.55 -9.39 -17.67
N PHE A 4 12.45 -9.44 -18.67
CA PHE A 4 12.18 -8.96 -20.03
C PHE A 4 11.11 -9.81 -20.75
N GLN A 5 10.98 -11.08 -20.38
CA GLN A 5 9.99 -11.98 -20.97
C GLN A 5 8.56 -11.60 -20.57
N GLN A 6 8.38 -11.06 -19.35
CA GLN A 6 7.10 -10.45 -18.92
C GLN A 6 6.71 -9.26 -19.80
N ILE A 7 7.67 -8.42 -20.19
CA ILE A 7 7.42 -7.27 -21.06
C ILE A 7 7.04 -7.73 -22.47
N ALA A 8 7.73 -8.73 -23.00
CA ALA A 8 7.41 -9.31 -24.30
C ALA A 8 5.98 -9.86 -24.34
N ASN A 9 5.53 -10.50 -23.26
CA ASN A 9 4.17 -11.04 -23.14
C ASN A 9 3.07 -9.96 -23.08
N MET A 10 3.41 -8.70 -22.82
CA MET A 10 2.46 -7.58 -22.79
C MET A 10 2.16 -7.01 -24.18
N VAL A 11 2.95 -7.37 -25.19
CA VAL A 11 2.76 -6.92 -26.57
C VAL A 11 1.55 -7.65 -27.15
N THR A 12 0.51 -6.92 -27.54
CA THR A 12 -0.68 -7.56 -28.12
C THR A 12 -0.46 -7.89 -29.59
N ALA A 13 -1.20 -8.88 -30.10
CA ALA A 13 -1.19 -9.20 -31.53
C ALA A 13 -1.58 -8.00 -32.42
N LYS A 14 -2.33 -7.03 -31.88
CA LYS A 14 -2.65 -5.79 -32.58
C LYS A 14 -1.42 -4.90 -32.73
N ASP A 15 -0.59 -4.80 -31.70
CA ASP A 15 0.66 -4.04 -31.76
C ASP A 15 1.61 -4.65 -32.80
N ILE A 16 1.73 -5.98 -32.82
CA ILE A 16 2.55 -6.71 -33.80
C ILE A 16 2.05 -6.49 -35.24
N LYS A 17 0.73 -6.50 -35.46
CA LYS A 17 0.13 -6.23 -36.79
C LYS A 17 0.47 -4.84 -37.34
N VAL A 18 0.74 -3.87 -36.47
CA VAL A 18 1.12 -2.50 -36.84
C VAL A 18 2.65 -2.33 -36.83
N GLY A 19 3.42 -3.42 -36.65
CA GLY A 19 4.88 -3.40 -36.60
C GLY A 19 5.46 -2.86 -35.29
N ARG A 20 4.67 -2.79 -34.21
CA ARG A 20 5.15 -2.32 -32.90
C ARG A 20 5.73 -3.49 -32.11
N ILE A 21 6.99 -3.36 -31.72
CA ILE A 21 7.76 -4.37 -30.97
C ILE A 21 7.65 -4.16 -29.46
N TYR A 22 7.27 -2.96 -29.02
CA TYR A 22 7.07 -2.60 -27.62
C TYR A 22 5.60 -2.33 -27.30
N PRO A 23 5.17 -2.61 -26.05
CA PRO A 23 3.83 -2.25 -25.62
C PRO A 23 3.66 -0.72 -25.64
N ASN A 24 2.40 -0.28 -25.74
CA ASN A 24 2.08 1.14 -25.72
C ASN A 24 2.54 1.80 -24.40
N LEU A 25 3.16 2.98 -24.51
CA LEU A 25 3.69 3.76 -23.38
C LEU A 25 2.63 4.06 -22.30
N LYS A 26 1.34 4.11 -22.67
CA LYS A 26 0.25 4.26 -21.70
C LYS A 26 0.23 3.16 -20.63
N PHE A 27 0.72 1.96 -20.96
CA PHE A 27 0.76 0.82 -20.05
C PHE A 27 2.09 0.67 -19.32
N ILE A 28 2.99 1.66 -19.39
CA ILE A 28 4.31 1.55 -18.78
C ILE A 28 4.24 1.31 -17.26
N ARG A 29 3.30 1.96 -16.56
CA ARG A 29 3.06 1.73 -15.12
C ARG A 29 2.71 0.28 -14.84
N GLU A 30 1.78 -0.30 -15.59
CA GLU A 30 1.39 -1.71 -15.46
C GLU A 30 2.52 -2.67 -15.84
N CYS A 31 3.35 -2.31 -16.83
CA CYS A 31 4.53 -3.10 -17.17
C CYS A 31 5.53 -3.12 -16.00
N SER A 32 5.80 -1.97 -15.38
CA SER A 32 6.68 -1.87 -14.21
C SER A 32 6.18 -2.72 -13.04
N ILE A 33 4.86 -2.74 -12.78
CA ILE A 33 4.26 -3.57 -11.72
C ILE A 33 4.51 -5.06 -11.98
N LYS A 34 4.29 -5.52 -13.21
CA LYS A 34 4.49 -6.92 -13.59
C LYS A 34 5.96 -7.36 -13.48
N ILE A 35 6.88 -6.48 -13.85
CA ILE A 35 8.33 -6.70 -13.68
C ILE A 35 8.67 -6.82 -12.19
N ALA A 36 8.23 -5.86 -11.37
CA ALA A 36 8.46 -5.87 -9.93
C ALA A 36 7.91 -7.15 -9.27
N LEU A 37 6.74 -7.62 -9.70
CA LEU A 37 6.12 -8.85 -9.21
C LEU A 37 6.92 -10.09 -9.61
N ALA A 38 7.43 -10.16 -10.83
CA ALA A 38 8.28 -11.26 -11.28
C ALA A 38 9.60 -11.30 -10.51
N ILE A 39 10.22 -10.15 -10.28
CA ILE A 39 11.44 -10.01 -9.47
C ILE A 39 11.17 -10.42 -8.03
N ALA A 40 10.10 -9.93 -7.41
CA ALA A 40 9.74 -10.27 -6.05
C ALA A 40 9.57 -11.79 -5.87
N LYS A 41 8.79 -12.44 -6.75
CA LYS A 41 8.61 -13.90 -6.74
C LYS A 41 9.94 -14.65 -6.88
N HIS A 42 10.83 -14.17 -7.75
CA HIS A 42 12.14 -14.78 -7.94
C HIS A 42 13.03 -14.60 -6.71
N CYS A 43 13.01 -13.42 -6.08
CA CYS A 43 13.80 -13.12 -4.89
C CYS A 43 13.33 -13.90 -3.66
N TYR A 44 12.02 -14.05 -3.46
CA TYR A 44 11.48 -14.89 -2.38
C TYR A 44 11.81 -16.37 -2.62
N ALA A 45 11.66 -16.87 -3.85
CA ALA A 45 12.01 -18.25 -4.18
C ALA A 45 13.51 -18.57 -3.99
N ASN A 46 14.40 -17.61 -4.26
CA ASN A 46 15.85 -17.80 -4.11
C ASN A 46 16.38 -17.39 -2.73
N GLY A 47 15.53 -16.90 -1.82
CA GLY A 47 15.95 -16.42 -0.50
C GLY A 47 16.82 -15.15 -0.54
N THR A 48 16.78 -14.38 -1.63
CA THR A 48 17.52 -13.12 -1.76
C THR A 48 16.68 -11.90 -1.42
N ALA A 49 15.40 -12.07 -1.07
CA ALA A 49 14.54 -11.00 -0.61
C ALA A 49 14.92 -10.57 0.82
N ALA A 50 15.15 -9.26 1.01
CA ALA A 50 15.47 -8.70 2.33
C ALA A 50 14.22 -8.36 3.17
N LEU A 51 13.05 -8.25 2.54
CA LEU A 51 11.79 -7.94 3.20
C LEU A 51 11.21 -9.22 3.82
N TYR A 52 10.91 -9.18 5.13
CA TYR A 52 10.30 -10.30 5.85
C TYR A 52 9.25 -9.76 6.85
N PRO A 53 8.08 -10.41 6.99
CA PRO A 53 7.62 -11.63 6.30
C PRO A 53 7.25 -11.41 4.82
N GLU A 54 7.14 -12.51 4.06
CA GLU A 54 6.61 -12.45 2.69
C GLU A 54 5.14 -11.98 2.73
N PRO A 55 4.78 -10.90 2.00
CA PRO A 55 3.40 -10.43 1.93
C PRO A 55 2.47 -11.50 1.35
N GLU A 56 1.31 -11.70 1.97
CA GLU A 56 0.31 -12.67 1.48
C GLU A 56 -0.09 -12.43 0.01
N ASN A 57 -0.13 -11.17 -0.41
CA ASN A 57 -0.40 -10.78 -1.78
C ASN A 57 0.63 -9.76 -2.28
N LEU A 58 1.67 -10.28 -2.94
CA LEU A 58 2.76 -9.49 -3.53
C LEU A 58 2.26 -8.41 -4.50
N GLU A 59 1.21 -8.67 -5.28
CA GLU A 59 0.71 -7.67 -6.23
C GLU A 59 0.07 -6.49 -5.51
N LYS A 60 -0.80 -6.75 -4.53
CA LYS A 60 -1.41 -5.70 -3.72
C LYS A 60 -0.37 -4.89 -2.97
N TYR A 61 0.64 -5.57 -2.41
CA TYR A 61 1.74 -4.91 -1.73
C TYR A 61 2.49 -3.97 -2.69
N ILE A 62 2.90 -4.45 -3.86
CA ILE A 62 3.58 -3.61 -4.85
C ILE A 62 2.71 -2.41 -5.23
N ARG A 63 1.41 -2.61 -5.48
CA ARG A 63 0.48 -1.51 -5.81
C ARG A 63 0.36 -0.48 -4.70
N SER A 64 0.38 -0.89 -3.43
CA SER A 64 0.36 0.05 -2.29
C SER A 64 1.64 0.86 -2.11
N GLN A 65 2.76 0.40 -2.66
CA GLN A 65 4.06 1.08 -2.57
C GLN A 65 4.32 2.03 -3.77
N ILE A 66 3.45 2.01 -4.78
CA ILE A 66 3.58 2.90 -5.94
C ILE A 66 3.19 4.31 -5.53
N TYR A 67 3.97 5.28 -6.00
CA TYR A 67 3.67 6.70 -5.83
C TYR A 67 2.28 7.06 -6.38
N SER A 68 1.44 7.65 -5.52
CA SER A 68 0.17 8.27 -5.90
C SER A 68 0.40 9.72 -6.33
N VAL A 69 -0.32 10.14 -7.37
CA VAL A 69 -0.29 11.54 -7.85
C VAL A 69 -1.41 12.38 -7.23
N GLU A 70 -2.28 11.75 -6.45
CA GLU A 70 -3.39 12.40 -5.78
C GLU A 70 -2.88 13.12 -4.52
N TYR A 71 -3.54 14.21 -4.15
CA TYR A 71 -3.19 14.93 -2.92
C TYR A 71 -3.61 14.12 -1.70
N ASP A 72 -2.70 14.03 -0.74
CA ASP A 72 -2.99 13.42 0.55
C ASP A 72 -3.79 14.39 1.44
N GLU A 73 -4.63 13.83 2.31
CA GLU A 73 -5.30 14.60 3.35
C GLU A 73 -4.27 15.04 4.40
N LEU A 74 -4.12 16.35 4.55
CA LEU A 74 -3.17 16.95 5.50
C LEU A 74 -3.79 17.16 6.89
N ILE A 75 -5.09 16.91 7.04
CA ILE A 75 -5.84 17.12 8.27
C ILE A 75 -6.09 15.75 8.90
N ASP A 76 -5.93 15.67 10.23
CA ASP A 76 -6.15 14.43 10.96
C ASP A 76 -7.60 13.93 10.85
N VAL A 77 -7.74 12.63 10.61
CA VAL A 77 -9.04 11.95 10.58
C VAL A 77 -9.54 11.74 12.01
N THR A 78 -10.66 12.39 12.37
CA THR A 78 -11.31 12.18 13.66
C THR A 78 -12.16 10.91 13.65
N TYR A 79 -12.08 10.13 14.73
CA TYR A 79 -12.92 8.96 14.96
C TYR A 79 -13.48 8.98 16.38
N LYS A 80 -14.73 8.53 16.56
CA LYS A 80 -15.39 8.51 17.87
C LYS A 80 -15.03 7.23 18.62
N TRP A 81 -14.65 7.38 19.88
CA TRP A 81 -14.56 6.27 20.81
C TRP A 81 -15.95 5.86 21.33
N PRO A 82 -16.09 4.68 21.96
CA PRO A 82 -17.32 4.33 22.66
C PRO A 82 -17.74 5.43 23.66
N GLU A 83 -19.05 5.75 23.73
CA GLU A 83 -19.54 6.92 24.48
C GLU A 83 -19.15 6.91 25.97
N GLN A 84 -19.07 5.73 26.58
CA GLN A 84 -18.67 5.57 27.98
C GLN A 84 -17.23 6.03 28.23
N ASP A 85 -16.34 5.80 27.26
CA ASP A 85 -14.92 6.13 27.35
C ASP A 85 -14.62 7.57 26.92
N MET A 86 -15.60 8.24 26.29
CA MET A 86 -15.54 9.67 25.97
C MET A 86 -16.01 10.57 27.12
N LYS A 87 -16.52 9.99 28.23
CA LYS A 87 -16.99 10.76 29.39
C LYS A 87 -15.82 11.41 30.11
N GLN A 88 -15.86 12.73 30.21
CA GLN A 88 -14.89 13.48 31.01
C GLN A 88 -15.24 13.38 32.49
N GLY A 89 -14.21 13.22 33.32
CA GLY A 89 -14.34 13.11 34.77
C GLY A 89 -13.98 11.73 35.30
N PHE A 90 -13.87 11.62 36.62
CA PHE A 90 -13.59 10.34 37.25
C PHE A 90 -14.83 9.44 37.15
N PRO A 91 -14.68 8.14 36.83
CA PRO A 91 -15.79 7.17 36.87
C PRO A 91 -16.24 6.86 38.32
N ILE A 92 -15.62 7.52 39.29
CA ILE A 92 -15.77 7.30 40.72
C ILE A 92 -16.68 8.43 41.25
N PRO A 93 -17.64 8.13 42.14
CA PRO A 93 -18.44 9.17 42.79
C PRO A 93 -17.54 10.20 43.48
N ALA A 94 -17.76 11.48 43.17
CA ALA A 94 -16.96 12.56 43.75
C ALA A 94 -17.26 12.70 45.26
N VAL A 95 -16.26 12.47 46.10
CA VAL A 95 -16.28 12.93 47.49
C VAL A 95 -15.82 14.39 47.48
N ARG A 96 -16.72 15.32 47.83
CA ARG A 96 -16.42 16.75 47.89
C ARG A 96 -15.31 16.99 48.90
N ARG A 97 -14.15 17.47 48.44
CA ARG A 97 -13.11 18.00 49.33
C ARG A 97 -13.50 19.43 49.67
N GLU A 98 -13.77 19.67 50.94
CA GLU A 98 -13.95 21.04 51.46
C GLU A 98 -12.56 21.62 51.73
N SER A 99 -12.29 22.78 51.14
CA SER A 99 -11.09 23.56 51.46
C SER A 99 -11.31 24.21 52.82
N ALA A 100 -10.32 24.15 53.72
CA ALA A 100 -10.39 24.89 54.98
C ALA A 100 -10.47 26.39 54.67
N GLU A 101 -11.49 27.06 55.19
CA GLU A 101 -11.58 28.53 55.19
C GLU A 101 -10.61 29.06 56.26
N GLU A 102 -9.79 30.05 55.88
CA GLU A 102 -8.80 30.73 56.74
C GLU A 102 -9.48 31.69 57.73
#